data_AF-A0A9E0XHQ5-F1
#
_entry.id   AF-A0A9E0XHQ5-F1
#
_cell.length_a   1.000
_cell.length_b   1.000
_cell.length_c   1.000
_cell.angle_alpha   90.00
_cell.angle_beta   90.00
_cell.angle_gamma   90.00
#
_symmetry.space_group_name_H-M   'P 1'
#
loop_
_entity.id
_entity.type
_entity.pdbx_description
1 polymer ?
#
loop_
_entity_poly.entity_id
_entity_poly.type
_entity_poly.pdbx_seq_one_letter_code
_entity_poly.pdbx_strand_id
1 'polypeptide(L)'
;MRRKVIGIFVFLEKRKNRILVGSLEKKDEKFVFTYDEKYFKAKNIIPLGPEFPLTQKQFTSEKLFPSLEDRIPSQQNPAYSEYCQLMGIDPKERNPFILLSTIGKKGPSSFIFHAIFERKINGDDLIQFRKLLGLTTREFAAVFEFSQASLNAFETGRTSGKDIVKRLETLLNFPTVAVDLLLLNGGYLAPERRLIAAEKLKERALVRKD
;
A
#
# COMPACT_ATOMS: atom_id res chain seq x y z
N MET A 1 2.79 -13.25 1.53
CA MET A 1 1.53 -12.76 0.92
C MET A 1 1.86 -11.56 0.01
N ARG A 2 1.73 -11.68 -1.32
CA ARG A 2 1.89 -10.52 -2.22
C ARG A 2 0.64 -9.65 -2.11
N ARG A 3 0.81 -8.38 -1.73
CA ARG A 3 -0.30 -7.42 -1.64
C ARG A 3 -0.84 -7.14 -3.03
N LYS A 4 -2.15 -7.00 -3.17
CA LYS A 4 -2.78 -6.66 -4.45
C LYS A 4 -2.31 -5.27 -4.89
N VAL A 5 -1.83 -5.14 -6.12
CA VAL A 5 -1.50 -3.85 -6.72
C VAL A 5 -2.77 -3.23 -7.29
N ILE A 6 -3.07 -2.00 -6.89
CA ILE A 6 -4.30 -1.26 -7.27
C ILE A 6 -4.03 -0.03 -8.13
N GLY A 7 -2.77 0.31 -8.33
CA GLY A 7 -2.35 1.45 -9.14
C GLY A 7 -0.85 1.64 -9.12
N ILE A 8 -0.41 2.79 -9.61
CA ILE A 8 1.00 3.17 -9.71
C ILE A 8 1.19 4.63 -9.29
N PHE A 9 2.22 4.88 -8.49
CA PHE A 9 2.81 6.21 -8.36
C PHE A 9 3.84 6.44 -9.46
N VAL A 10 3.74 7.60 -10.10
CA VAL A 10 4.71 8.07 -11.08
C VAL A 10 5.62 9.09 -10.41
N PHE A 11 6.93 8.91 -10.51
CA PHE A 11 7.91 9.85 -9.99
C PHE A 11 8.82 10.35 -11.10
N LEU A 12 9.24 11.60 -10.98
CA LEU A 12 10.35 12.17 -11.74
C LEU A 12 11.65 11.94 -10.95
N GLU A 13 12.53 11.10 -11.48
CA GLU A 13 13.86 10.82 -10.92
C GLU A 13 14.82 11.94 -11.32
N LYS A 14 15.29 12.70 -10.33
CA LYS A 14 16.39 13.67 -10.46
C LYS A 14 17.65 13.07 -9.81
N ARG A 15 18.81 13.70 -10.04
CA ARG A 15 20.12 13.22 -9.51
C ARG A 15 20.12 12.89 -8.01
N LYS A 16 19.40 13.64 -7.18
CA LYS A 16 19.43 13.50 -5.70
C LYS A 16 18.09 13.15 -5.06
N ASN A 17 16.98 13.24 -5.79
CA ASN A 17 15.66 13.05 -5.23
C ASN A 17 14.65 12.56 -6.27
N ARG A 18 13.50 12.09 -5.78
CA ARG A 18 12.34 11.74 -6.58
C ARG A 18 11.21 12.67 -6.22
N ILE A 19 10.56 13.22 -7.23
CA ILE A 19 9.39 14.09 -7.05
C ILE A 19 8.18 13.29 -7.49
N LEU A 20 7.15 13.20 -6.64
CA LEU A 20 5.89 12.58 -7.01
C LEU A 20 5.23 13.42 -8.11
N VAL A 21 4.97 12.80 -9.25
CA VAL A 21 4.34 13.43 -10.41
C VAL A 21 2.84 13.25 -10.34
N GLY A 22 2.39 12.05 -9.98
CA GLY A 22 0.96 11.71 -9.90
C GLY A 22 0.74 10.23 -9.63
N SER A 23 -0.51 9.80 -9.76
CA SER A 23 -0.89 8.40 -9.68
C SER A 23 -1.72 7.96 -10.88
N LEU A 24 -1.54 6.71 -11.29
CA LEU A 24 -2.38 5.99 -12.23
C LEU A 24 -3.17 4.92 -11.46
N GLU A 25 -4.48 4.95 -11.55
CA GLU A 25 -5.39 4.01 -10.88
C GLU A 25 -6.42 3.48 -11.88
N LYS A 26 -7.11 2.39 -11.51
CA LYS A 26 -8.28 1.91 -12.25
C LYS A 26 -9.54 2.28 -11.47
N LYS A 27 -10.46 3.05 -12.08
CA LYS A 27 -11.75 3.46 -11.52
C LYS A 27 -12.84 3.18 -12.54
N ASP A 28 -13.90 2.48 -12.14
CA ASP A 28 -15.02 2.11 -13.02
C ASP A 28 -14.57 1.50 -14.35
N GLU A 29 -13.65 0.54 -14.27
CA GLU A 29 -12.97 -0.11 -15.40
C GLU A 29 -12.09 0.78 -16.30
N LYS A 30 -11.95 2.07 -16.00
CA LYS A 30 -11.11 3.02 -16.74
C LYS A 30 -9.79 3.32 -16.05
N PHE A 31 -8.74 3.55 -16.82
CA PHE A 31 -7.46 4.07 -16.35
C PHE A 31 -7.57 5.57 -16.11
N VAL A 32 -7.27 6.00 -14.89
CA VAL A 32 -7.31 7.40 -14.49
C VAL A 32 -5.92 7.82 -14.01
N PHE A 33 -5.26 8.69 -14.77
CA PHE A 33 -4.05 9.36 -14.32
C PHE A 33 -4.41 10.70 -13.68
N THR A 34 -3.88 10.98 -12.49
CA THR A 34 -4.08 12.26 -11.79
C THR A 34 -2.73 12.81 -11.34
N TYR A 35 -2.41 14.03 -11.77
CA TYR A 35 -1.24 14.76 -11.30
C TYR A 35 -1.31 15.05 -9.79
N ASP A 36 -0.18 14.92 -9.12
CA ASP A 36 0.00 15.42 -7.76
C ASP A 36 -0.17 16.94 -7.75
N GLU A 37 -0.83 17.46 -6.72
CA GLU A 37 -1.16 18.88 -6.66
C GLU A 37 0.06 19.79 -6.56
N LYS A 38 1.08 19.37 -5.79
CA LYS A 38 2.31 20.13 -5.63
C LYS A 38 3.12 20.10 -6.92
N TYR A 39 3.14 18.94 -7.59
CA TYR A 39 3.76 18.83 -8.91
C TYR A 39 3.09 19.73 -9.92
N PHE A 40 1.78 19.64 -10.10
CA PHE A 40 1.00 20.39 -11.09
C PHE A 40 1.16 21.91 -10.96
N LYS A 41 1.29 22.42 -9.73
CA LYS A 41 1.43 23.86 -9.43
C LYS A 41 2.89 24.34 -9.44
N ALA A 42 3.87 23.45 -9.53
CA ALA A 42 5.27 23.84 -9.45
C ALA A 42 5.75 24.54 -10.74
N LYS A 43 6.71 25.46 -10.60
CA LYS A 43 7.35 26.12 -11.74
C LYS A 43 8.33 25.17 -12.42
N ASN A 44 8.48 25.31 -13.75
CA ASN A 44 9.46 24.56 -14.56
C ASN A 44 9.33 23.02 -14.46
N ILE A 45 8.10 22.53 -14.36
CA ILE A 45 7.77 21.11 -14.42
C ILE A 45 7.68 20.63 -15.88
N ILE A 46 7.83 19.32 -16.08
CA ILE A 46 7.67 18.68 -17.37
C ILE A 46 6.42 17.78 -17.36
N PRO A 47 5.62 17.74 -18.44
CA PRO A 47 4.53 16.78 -18.54
C PRO A 47 5.07 15.35 -18.55
N LEU A 48 4.22 14.38 -18.19
CA LEU A 48 4.59 12.97 -18.20
C LEU A 48 4.84 12.48 -19.64
N GLY A 49 4.06 13.02 -20.56
CA GLY A 49 4.18 12.82 -22.00
C GLY A 49 3.18 13.73 -22.73
N PRO A 50 3.15 13.70 -24.07
CA PRO A 50 2.24 14.51 -24.87
C PRO A 50 0.76 14.27 -24.55
N GLU A 51 0.40 13.06 -24.11
CA GLU A 51 -0.96 12.67 -23.70
C GLU A 51 -1.37 13.24 -22.34
N PHE A 52 -0.41 13.74 -21.57
CA PHE A 52 -0.61 14.30 -20.23
C PHE A 52 -0.14 15.76 -20.19
N PRO A 53 -0.73 16.68 -20.99
CA PRO A 53 -0.40 18.09 -20.92
C PRO A 53 -0.69 18.66 -19.51
N LEU A 54 0.10 19.64 -19.08
CA LEU A 54 -0.12 20.31 -17.79
C LEU A 54 -1.30 21.30 -17.79
N THR A 55 -2.19 21.20 -18.80
CA THR A 55 -3.42 21.99 -18.91
C THR A 55 -4.55 21.45 -18.04
N GLN A 56 -4.53 20.14 -17.74
CA GLN A 56 -5.52 19.52 -16.86
C GLN A 56 -4.86 18.54 -15.89
N LYS A 57 -5.46 18.38 -14.71
CA LYS A 57 -4.91 17.56 -13.63
C LYS A 57 -5.19 16.08 -13.82
N GLN A 58 -6.29 15.72 -14.50
CA GLN A 58 -6.79 14.36 -14.58
C GLN A 58 -7.05 13.94 -16.03
N PHE A 59 -6.70 12.70 -16.33
CA PHE A 59 -6.84 12.06 -17.64
C PHE A 59 -7.49 10.70 -17.45
N THR A 60 -8.45 10.37 -18.31
CA THR A 60 -9.17 9.10 -18.24
C THR A 60 -9.14 8.40 -19.59
N SER A 61 -8.94 7.09 -19.59
CA SER A 61 -8.93 6.25 -20.80
C SER A 61 -9.48 4.86 -20.48
N GLU A 62 -10.15 4.22 -21.45
CA GLU A 62 -10.62 2.84 -21.31
C GLU A 62 -9.47 1.82 -21.41
N LYS A 63 -8.43 2.16 -22.17
CA LYS A 63 -7.20 1.38 -22.31
C LYS A 63 -6.04 2.06 -21.59
N LEU A 64 -4.98 1.30 -21.34
CA LEU A 64 -3.74 1.91 -20.86
C LEU A 64 -3.28 2.96 -21.88
N PHE A 65 -2.78 4.09 -21.40
CA PHE A 65 -2.27 5.15 -22.27
C PHE A 65 -1.09 4.62 -23.10
N PRO A 66 -1.07 4.79 -24.44
CA PRO A 66 0.01 4.35 -25.32
C PRO A 66 1.42 4.58 -24.78
N SER A 67 1.73 5.80 -24.33
CA SER A 67 3.07 6.13 -23.80
C SER A 67 3.46 5.34 -22.54
N LEU A 68 2.49 4.78 -21.81
CA LEU A 68 2.72 3.88 -20.68
C LEU A 68 2.76 2.42 -21.15
N GLU A 69 1.94 2.03 -22.12
CA GLU A 69 1.98 0.70 -22.72
C GLU A 69 3.33 0.41 -23.38
N ASP A 70 3.89 1.39 -24.11
CA ASP A 70 5.21 1.33 -24.74
C ASP A 70 6.37 1.09 -23.76
N ARG A 71 6.12 1.28 -22.45
CA ARG A 71 7.12 1.02 -21.40
C ARG A 71 7.21 -0.45 -21.05
N ILE A 72 6.19 -1.25 -21.35
CA ILE A 72 6.16 -2.67 -21.04
C ILE A 72 6.81 -3.42 -22.20
N PRO A 73 7.92 -4.16 -21.98
CA PRO A 73 8.51 -4.98 -23.03
C PRO A 73 7.48 -5.98 -23.59
N SER A 74 7.46 -6.15 -24.90
CA SER A 74 6.57 -7.12 -25.56
C SER A 74 6.87 -8.55 -25.10
N GLN A 75 5.82 -9.37 -24.95
CA GLN A 75 5.95 -10.80 -24.62
C GLN A 75 6.67 -11.61 -25.72
N GLN A 76 6.74 -11.09 -26.95
CA GLN A 76 7.49 -11.70 -28.05
C GLN A 76 9.00 -11.45 -27.93
N ASN A 77 9.45 -10.57 -27.02
CA ASN A 77 10.87 -10.36 -26.76
C ASN A 77 11.47 -11.65 -26.15
N PRO A 78 12.55 -12.23 -26.73
CA PRO A 78 13.20 -13.42 -26.20
C PRO A 78 13.64 -13.30 -24.73
N ALA A 79 14.00 -12.09 -24.29
CA ALA A 79 14.43 -11.80 -22.92
C ALA A 79 13.27 -11.53 -21.95
N TYR A 80 12.00 -11.50 -22.42
CA TYR A 80 10.85 -11.16 -21.57
C TYR A 80 10.72 -12.06 -20.35
N SER A 81 10.89 -13.38 -20.54
CA SER A 81 10.82 -14.34 -19.45
C SER A 81 11.91 -14.13 -18.41
N GLU A 82 13.12 -13.76 -18.85
CA GLU A 82 14.24 -13.45 -17.96
C GLU A 82 13.97 -12.18 -17.15
N TYR A 83 13.45 -11.12 -17.78
CA TYR A 83 13.03 -9.90 -17.07
C TYR A 83 11.97 -10.19 -16.00
N CYS A 84 10.99 -11.04 -16.33
CA CYS A 84 9.96 -11.44 -15.39
C CYS A 84 10.56 -12.19 -14.20
N GLN A 85 11.47 -13.14 -14.45
CA GLN A 85 12.13 -13.91 -13.41
C GLN A 85 12.99 -13.03 -12.49
N LEU A 86 13.79 -12.09 -13.06
CA LEU A 86 14.60 -11.15 -12.29
C LEU A 86 13.76 -10.24 -11.38
N MET A 87 12.56 -9.88 -11.82
CA MET A 87 11.60 -9.09 -11.04
C MET A 87 10.68 -9.95 -10.15
N GLY A 88 10.83 -11.28 -10.22
CA GLY A 88 10.02 -12.23 -9.48
C GLY A 88 8.54 -12.27 -9.88
N ILE A 89 8.18 -11.88 -11.11
CA ILE A 89 6.79 -11.92 -11.60
C ILE A 89 6.56 -13.09 -12.55
N ASP A 90 5.30 -13.51 -12.69
CA ASP A 90 4.92 -14.56 -13.64
C ASP A 90 5.05 -14.02 -15.09
N PRO A 91 5.73 -14.71 -16.02
CA PRO A 91 5.74 -14.33 -17.43
C PRO A 91 4.34 -14.21 -18.08
N LYS A 92 3.32 -14.83 -17.49
CA LYS A 92 1.92 -14.72 -17.93
C LYS A 92 1.16 -13.57 -17.25
N GLU A 93 1.82 -12.75 -16.43
CA GLU A 93 1.22 -11.57 -15.80
C GLU A 93 0.63 -10.65 -16.87
N ARG A 94 -0.60 -10.19 -16.63
CA ARG A 94 -1.35 -9.29 -17.53
C ARG A 94 -1.76 -7.99 -16.87
N ASN A 95 -1.60 -7.87 -15.55
CA ASN A 95 -1.94 -6.67 -14.83
C ASN A 95 -0.95 -5.56 -15.22
N PRO A 96 -1.41 -4.50 -15.92
CA PRO A 96 -0.52 -3.44 -16.39
C PRO A 96 0.18 -2.72 -15.24
N PHE A 97 -0.43 -2.65 -14.05
CA PHE A 97 0.21 -2.04 -12.89
C PHE A 97 1.38 -2.85 -12.36
N ILE A 98 1.30 -4.18 -12.42
CA ILE A 98 2.41 -5.05 -12.04
C ILE A 98 3.52 -4.89 -13.07
N LEU A 99 3.19 -5.01 -14.36
CA LEU A 99 4.17 -4.91 -15.46
C LEU A 99 4.90 -3.56 -15.47
N LEU A 100 4.17 -2.44 -15.39
CA LEU A 100 4.76 -1.10 -15.35
C LEU A 100 5.64 -0.85 -14.12
N SER A 101 5.27 -1.36 -12.94
CA SER A 101 6.04 -1.14 -11.71
C SER A 101 7.24 -2.09 -11.55
N THR A 102 7.41 -3.04 -12.49
CA THR A 102 8.46 -4.07 -12.49
C THR A 102 9.32 -3.96 -13.75
N ILE A 103 8.93 -4.64 -14.83
CA ILE A 103 9.69 -4.70 -16.08
C ILE A 103 9.60 -3.41 -16.90
N GLY A 104 8.54 -2.60 -16.71
CA GLY A 104 8.39 -1.27 -17.31
C GLY A 104 8.86 -0.11 -16.42
N LYS A 105 9.46 -0.42 -15.26
CA LYS A 105 9.74 0.53 -14.17
C LYS A 105 10.64 1.69 -14.58
N LYS A 106 11.65 1.41 -15.40
CA LYS A 106 12.63 2.36 -15.91
C LYS A 106 12.69 2.25 -17.43
N GLY A 107 12.80 3.39 -18.08
CA GLY A 107 12.98 3.49 -19.53
C GLY A 107 13.87 4.69 -19.85
N PRO A 108 13.90 5.18 -21.10
CA PRO A 108 14.80 6.26 -21.52
C PRO A 108 14.47 7.62 -20.88
N SER A 109 13.26 7.79 -20.34
CA SER A 109 12.86 9.01 -19.62
C SER A 109 13.31 9.01 -18.16
N SER A 110 13.34 10.19 -17.54
CA SER A 110 13.50 10.37 -16.09
C SER A 110 12.29 9.95 -15.24
N PHE A 111 11.17 9.54 -15.85
CA PHE A 111 10.01 9.01 -15.11
C PHE A 111 10.17 7.54 -14.71
N ILE A 112 9.78 7.24 -13.47
CA ILE A 112 9.80 5.90 -12.87
C ILE A 112 8.45 5.55 -12.25
N PHE A 113 8.13 4.26 -12.21
CA PHE A 113 6.84 3.74 -11.77
C PHE A 113 6.97 2.88 -10.51
N HIS A 114 6.12 3.10 -9.51
CA HIS A 114 6.07 2.30 -8.28
C HIS A 114 4.65 1.82 -7.99
N ALA A 115 4.50 0.57 -7.59
CA ALA A 115 3.20 -0.02 -7.27
C ALA A 115 2.53 0.70 -6.08
N ILE A 116 1.22 0.93 -6.20
CA ILE A 116 0.33 1.25 -5.10
C ILE A 116 -0.32 -0.05 -4.66
N PHE A 117 -0.12 -0.41 -3.40
CA PHE A 117 -0.69 -1.62 -2.82
C PHE A 117 -2.01 -1.34 -2.12
N GLU A 118 -2.96 -2.26 -2.27
CA GLU A 118 -4.22 -2.23 -1.55
C GLU A 118 -3.98 -2.37 -0.05
N ARG A 119 -4.66 -1.53 0.73
CA ARG A 119 -4.68 -1.60 2.19
C ARG A 119 -6.09 -1.96 2.62
N LYS A 120 -6.39 -3.26 2.70
CA LYS A 120 -7.67 -3.77 3.20
C LYS A 120 -7.61 -3.92 4.71
N ILE A 121 -7.78 -2.82 5.44
CA ILE A 121 -8.05 -2.89 6.89
C ILE A 121 -9.27 -2.03 7.17
N ASN A 122 -10.27 -2.64 7.78
CA ASN A 122 -11.53 -2.03 8.15
C ASN A 122 -11.85 -2.26 9.65
N GLY A 123 -13.02 -1.80 10.08
CA GLY A 123 -13.48 -1.96 11.46
C GLY A 123 -13.62 -3.41 11.89
N ASP A 124 -13.99 -4.32 10.99
CA ASP A 124 -14.13 -5.75 11.30
C ASP A 124 -12.77 -6.39 11.62
N ASP A 125 -11.70 -6.02 10.90
CA ASP A 125 -10.33 -6.48 11.20
C ASP A 125 -9.91 -6.09 12.61
N LEU A 126 -10.24 -4.85 13.04
CA LEU A 126 -10.00 -4.38 14.40
C LEU A 126 -10.80 -5.21 15.42
N ILE A 127 -12.10 -5.41 15.18
CA ILE A 127 -12.98 -6.17 16.08
C ILE A 127 -12.47 -7.61 16.23
N GLN A 128 -12.13 -8.27 15.12
CA GLN A 128 -11.62 -9.63 15.12
C GLN A 128 -10.29 -9.72 15.87
N PHE A 129 -9.37 -8.79 15.61
CA PHE A 129 -8.07 -8.80 16.27
C PHE A 129 -8.19 -8.57 17.77
N ARG A 130 -9.04 -7.63 18.19
CA ARG A 130 -9.30 -7.36 19.59
C ARG A 130 -9.95 -8.55 20.30
N LYS A 131 -10.93 -9.19 19.67
CA LYS A 131 -11.57 -10.42 20.19
C LYS A 131 -10.59 -11.57 20.31
N LEU A 132 -9.70 -11.74 19.33
CA LEU A 132 -8.63 -12.75 19.38
C LEU A 132 -7.75 -12.58 20.62
N LEU A 133 -7.45 -11.33 21.01
CA LEU A 133 -6.65 -11.04 22.19
C LEU A 133 -7.45 -11.05 23.50
N GLY A 134 -8.78 -11.22 23.44
CA GLY A 134 -9.64 -11.16 24.61
C GLY A 134 -9.69 -9.78 25.28
N LEU A 135 -9.42 -8.70 24.53
CA LEU A 135 -9.36 -7.33 25.05
C LEU A 135 -10.67 -6.57 24.79
N THR A 136 -11.08 -5.73 25.73
CA THR A 136 -12.09 -4.69 25.49
C THR A 136 -11.51 -3.57 24.63
N THR A 137 -12.37 -2.71 24.04
CA THR A 137 -11.87 -1.58 23.21
C THR A 137 -11.01 -0.62 24.03
N ARG A 138 -11.33 -0.45 25.32
CA ARG A 138 -10.55 0.38 26.26
C ARG A 138 -9.16 -0.21 26.52
N GLU A 139 -9.09 -1.51 26.83
CA GLU A 139 -7.80 -2.20 27.05
C GLU A 139 -6.97 -2.21 25.77
N PHE A 140 -7.57 -2.53 24.63
CA PHE A 140 -6.88 -2.50 23.34
C PHE A 140 -6.33 -1.09 23.04
N ALA A 141 -7.13 -0.06 23.27
CA ALA A 141 -6.72 1.33 23.09
C ALA A 141 -5.51 1.68 23.95
N ALA A 142 -5.53 1.35 25.24
CA ALA A 142 -4.45 1.69 26.15
C ALA A 142 -3.20 0.83 25.94
N VAL A 143 -3.31 -0.46 25.58
CA VAL A 143 -2.14 -1.29 25.24
C VAL A 143 -1.45 -0.81 23.97
N PHE A 144 -2.21 -0.55 22.90
CA PHE A 144 -1.66 -0.25 21.58
C PHE A 144 -1.67 1.25 21.25
N GLU A 145 -1.80 2.10 22.27
CA GLU A 145 -1.64 3.55 22.20
C GLU A 145 -2.58 4.23 21.19
N PHE A 146 -3.83 3.78 21.14
CA PHE A 146 -4.90 4.44 20.40
C PHE A 146 -5.79 5.26 21.33
N SER A 147 -6.48 6.26 20.77
CA SER A 147 -7.62 6.84 21.47
C SER A 147 -8.82 5.89 21.36
N GLN A 148 -9.53 5.66 22.48
CA GLN A 148 -10.72 4.81 22.47
C GLN A 148 -11.81 5.36 21.53
N ALA A 149 -11.98 6.68 21.48
CA ALA A 149 -12.95 7.33 20.58
C ALA A 149 -12.64 7.06 19.11
N SER A 150 -11.35 7.11 18.73
CA SER A 150 -10.88 6.80 17.38
C SER A 150 -11.16 5.34 17.01
N LEU A 151 -10.92 4.39 17.92
CA LEU A 151 -11.24 2.98 17.68
C LEU A 151 -12.74 2.76 17.53
N ASN A 152 -13.57 3.32 18.41
CA ASN A 152 -15.03 3.21 18.29
C ASN A 152 -15.56 3.77 16.97
N ALA A 153 -15.04 4.93 16.54
CA ALA A 153 -15.41 5.52 15.26
C ALA A 153 -14.96 4.65 14.07
N PHE A 154 -13.80 3.98 14.19
CA PHE A 154 -13.29 3.09 13.16
C PHE A 154 -14.07 1.77 13.09
N GLU A 155 -14.38 1.14 14.23
CA GLU A 155 -15.23 -0.07 14.34
C GLU A 155 -16.62 0.17 13.73
N THR A 156 -17.17 1.38 13.88
CA THR A 156 -18.50 1.77 13.35
C THR A 156 -18.48 2.31 11.92
N GLY A 157 -17.32 2.34 11.26
CA GLY A 157 -17.17 2.86 9.89
C GLY A 157 -17.34 4.37 9.76
N ARG A 158 -17.40 5.13 10.88
CA ARG A 158 -17.54 6.59 10.90
C ARG A 158 -16.24 7.32 10.55
N THR A 159 -15.09 6.65 10.60
CA THR A 159 -13.81 7.19 10.15
C THR A 159 -12.95 6.11 9.48
N SER A 160 -12.19 6.50 8.47
CA SER A 160 -11.20 5.65 7.78
C SER A 160 -9.75 6.00 8.18
N GLY A 161 -9.58 6.73 9.30
CA GLY A 161 -8.33 7.39 9.72
C GLY A 161 -7.04 6.69 9.29
N LYS A 162 -6.28 7.33 8.39
CA LYS A 162 -5.06 6.77 7.78
C LYS A 162 -4.04 6.25 8.80
N ASP A 163 -3.93 6.92 9.95
CA ASP A 163 -3.03 6.54 11.03
C ASP A 163 -3.49 5.30 11.79
N ILE A 164 -4.80 5.14 12.02
CA ILE A 164 -5.37 3.92 12.63
C ILE A 164 -5.10 2.73 11.72
N VAL A 165 -5.43 2.86 10.44
CA VAL A 165 -5.17 1.84 9.42
C VAL A 165 -3.68 1.46 9.41
N LYS A 166 -2.77 2.45 9.44
CA LYS A 166 -1.33 2.19 9.48
C LYS A 166 -0.87 1.45 10.72
N ARG A 167 -1.28 1.87 11.91
CA ARG A 167 -0.87 1.21 13.15
C ARG A 167 -1.47 -0.20 13.24
N LEU A 168 -2.75 -0.38 12.91
CA LEU A 168 -3.37 -1.71 12.86
C LEU A 168 -2.69 -2.62 11.85
N GLU A 169 -2.33 -2.10 10.68
CA GLU A 169 -1.57 -2.85 9.68
C GLU A 169 -0.24 -3.33 10.23
N THR A 170 0.48 -2.47 10.97
CA THR A 170 1.73 -2.85 11.61
C THR A 170 1.49 -3.97 12.62
N LEU A 171 0.51 -3.83 13.52
CA LEU A 171 0.22 -4.82 14.56
C LEU A 171 -0.19 -6.18 13.97
N LEU A 172 -1.04 -6.16 12.95
CA LEU A 172 -1.53 -7.37 12.28
C LEU A 172 -0.44 -8.08 11.48
N ASN A 173 0.50 -7.32 10.90
CA ASN A 173 1.54 -7.85 10.04
C ASN A 173 2.87 -8.16 10.73
N PHE A 174 3.14 -7.52 11.85
CA PHE A 174 4.36 -7.70 12.63
C PHE A 174 3.97 -8.02 14.08
N PRO A 175 3.55 -9.28 14.36
CA PRO A 175 3.05 -9.67 15.67
C PRO A 175 4.07 -9.42 16.79
N THR A 176 5.36 -9.43 16.50
CA THR A 176 6.43 -9.07 17.45
C THR A 176 6.24 -7.67 18.04
N VAL A 177 5.89 -6.69 17.19
CA VAL A 177 5.59 -5.32 17.66
C VAL A 177 4.39 -5.31 18.60
N ALA A 178 3.37 -6.12 18.30
CA ALA A 178 2.22 -6.23 19.17
C ALA A 178 2.56 -6.91 20.52
N VAL A 179 3.44 -7.92 20.53
CA VAL A 179 3.95 -8.54 21.77
C VAL A 179 4.70 -7.49 22.60
N ASP A 180 5.60 -6.74 21.98
CA ASP A 180 6.42 -5.74 22.69
C ASP A 180 5.53 -4.68 23.34
N LEU A 181 4.54 -4.14 22.61
CA LEU A 181 3.59 -3.17 23.15
C LEU A 181 2.73 -3.77 24.28
N LEU A 182 2.30 -5.02 24.16
CA LEU A 182 1.58 -5.72 25.22
C LEU A 182 2.44 -5.88 26.48
N LEU A 183 3.74 -6.14 26.32
CA LEU A 183 4.66 -6.27 27.45
C LEU A 183 4.96 -4.93 28.13
N LEU A 184 5.12 -3.86 27.34
CA LEU A 184 5.40 -2.52 27.85
C LEU A 184 4.17 -1.90 28.52
N ASN A 185 3.02 -1.95 27.86
CA ASN A 185 1.84 -1.18 28.26
C ASN A 185 0.78 -2.03 28.99
N GLY A 186 0.85 -3.36 28.92
CA GLY A 186 -0.16 -4.26 29.50
C GLY A 186 -0.07 -4.47 31.01
N GLY A 187 0.70 -3.66 31.75
CA GLY A 187 0.90 -3.79 33.20
C GLY A 187 -0.39 -3.71 34.03
N TYR A 188 -1.40 -3.00 33.54
CA TYR A 188 -2.69 -2.84 34.21
C TYR A 188 -3.72 -3.93 33.85
N LEU A 189 -3.40 -4.82 32.90
CA LEU A 189 -4.26 -5.95 32.56
C LEU A 189 -4.17 -7.03 33.64
N ALA A 190 -5.26 -7.76 33.82
CA ALA A 190 -5.23 -8.97 34.64
C ALA A 190 -4.13 -9.93 34.12
N PRO A 191 -3.30 -10.54 35.00
CA PRO A 191 -2.17 -11.38 34.59
C PRO A 191 -2.56 -12.48 33.60
N GLU A 192 -3.69 -13.16 33.85
CA GLU A 192 -4.22 -14.22 32.97
C GLU A 192 -4.55 -13.70 31.57
N ARG A 193 -5.23 -12.54 31.47
CA ARG A 193 -5.55 -11.94 30.16
C ARG A 193 -4.30 -11.54 29.40
N ARG A 194 -3.32 -10.97 30.10
CA ARG A 194 -2.04 -10.58 29.50
C ARG A 194 -1.29 -11.80 28.95
N LEU A 195 -1.28 -12.91 29.69
CA LEU A 195 -0.68 -14.17 29.26
C LEU A 195 -1.36 -14.73 28.01
N ILE A 196 -2.70 -14.84 28.03
CA ILE A 196 -3.49 -15.33 26.88
C ILE A 196 -3.23 -14.47 25.64
N ALA A 197 -3.28 -13.14 25.76
CA ALA A 197 -3.02 -12.24 24.65
C ALA A 197 -1.58 -12.38 24.12
N ALA A 198 -0.60 -12.55 25.01
CA ALA A 198 0.81 -12.74 24.61
C ALA A 198 1.02 -14.06 23.88
N GLU A 199 0.40 -15.14 24.33
CA GLU A 199 0.45 -16.45 23.66
C GLU A 199 -0.14 -16.37 22.25
N LYS A 200 -1.32 -15.77 22.08
CA LYS A 200 -1.94 -15.59 20.76
C LYS A 200 -1.11 -14.78 19.79
N LEU A 201 -0.40 -13.76 20.27
CA LEU A 201 0.51 -12.97 19.44
C LEU A 201 1.78 -13.75 19.08
N LYS A 202 2.34 -14.53 20.01
CA LYS A 202 3.51 -15.39 19.76
C LYS A 202 3.19 -16.51 18.77
N GLU A 203 2.03 -17.16 18.89
CA GLU A 203 1.54 -18.16 17.91
C GLU A 203 1.53 -17.56 16.49
N ARG A 204 0.99 -16.35 16.33
CA ARG A 204 1.01 -15.64 15.03
C ARG A 204 2.40 -15.25 14.56
N ALA A 205 3.34 -14.98 15.47
CA ALA A 205 4.72 -14.68 15.11
C ALA A 205 5.46 -15.91 14.57
N LEU A 206 5.17 -17.10 15.11
CA LEU A 206 5.76 -18.37 14.67
C LEU A 206 5.25 -18.78 13.29
N VAL A 207 3.93 -18.70 13.05
CA VAL A 207 3.31 -19.02 11.75
C VAL A 207 3.81 -18.12 10.59
N ARG A 208 4.42 -16.98 10.89
CA ARG A 208 4.97 -16.05 9.89
C ARG A 208 6.48 -16.17 9.65
N LYS A 209 7.17 -17.04 10.37
CA LYS A 209 8.60 -17.31 10.13
C LYS A 209 8.85 -18.32 9.00
N ASP A 210 7.81 -19.02 8.56
CA ASP A 210 7.78 -19.91 7.39
C ASP A 210 7.16 -19.21 6.16
#